data_AF-A0A432VKF2-F1
#
_entry.id   AF-A0A432VKF2-F1
#
_cell.length_a   1.000
_cell.length_b   1.000
_cell.length_c   1.000
_cell.angle_alpha   90.00
_cell.angle_beta   90.00
_cell.angle_gamma   90.00
#
_symmetry.space_group_name_H-M   'P 1'
#
loop_
_entity.id
_entity.type
_entity.pdbx_description
1 polymer ?
#
loop_
_entity_poly.entity_id
_entity_poly.type
_entity_poly.pdbx_seq_one_letter_code
_entity_poly.pdbx_strand_id
1 'polypeptide(L)'
;MSNRAAIVSIMIDLDAIQDALRPIERSTGSFAALARIRRARLAISLAKIELAHALHYAVDPVIEMTIVEPVSARLTGAAATSVLTDGLSS
;
A
#
# COMPACT_ATOMS: atom_id res chain seq x y z
N MET A 1 19.71 3.15 -23.24
CA MET A 1 18.91 2.59 -22.14
C MET A 1 17.78 1.76 -22.73
N SER A 2 17.52 0.55 -22.22
CA SER A 2 16.39 -0.25 -22.69
C SER A 2 15.09 0.17 -21.98
N ASN A 3 13.95 0.05 -22.67
CA ASN A 3 12.63 0.35 -22.08
C ASN A 3 12.40 -0.44 -20.78
N ARG A 4 12.94 -1.67 -20.70
CA ARG A 4 12.94 -2.47 -19.48
C ARG A 4 13.68 -1.81 -18.33
N ALA A 5 14.89 -1.29 -18.56
CA ALA A 5 15.68 -0.62 -17.52
C ALA A 5 15.00 0.66 -17.03
N ALA A 6 14.36 1.41 -17.92
CA ALA A 6 13.60 2.61 -17.57
C ALA A 6 12.40 2.26 -16.66
N ILE A 7 11.62 1.22 -16.99
CA ILE A 7 10.47 0.82 -16.17
C ILE A 7 10.92 0.34 -14.78
N VAL A 8 12.01 -0.44 -14.70
CA VAL A 8 12.56 -0.87 -13.40
C VAL A 8 13.00 0.34 -12.56
N SER A 9 13.64 1.35 -13.16
CA SER A 9 14.02 2.58 -12.46
C SER A 9 12.79 3.30 -11.90
N ILE A 10 11.73 3.43 -12.70
CA ILE A 10 10.47 4.05 -12.26
C ILE A 10 9.87 3.28 -11.08
N MET A 11 9.86 1.94 -11.13
CA MET A 11 9.33 1.13 -10.03
C MET A 11 10.11 1.33 -8.71
N ILE A 12 11.44 1.49 -8.78
CA ILE A 12 12.29 1.80 -7.63
C ILE A 12 11.95 3.18 -7.06
N ASP A 13 11.79 4.19 -7.92
CA ASP A 13 11.43 5.54 -7.49
C ASP A 13 10.04 5.58 -6.82
N LEU A 14 9.09 4.81 -7.35
CA LEU A 14 7.77 4.64 -6.75
C LEU A 14 7.82 3.97 -5.36
N ASP A 15 8.70 2.99 -5.18
CA ASP A 15 8.94 2.37 -3.86
C ASP A 15 9.50 3.37 -2.85
N ALA A 16 10.49 4.16 -3.26
CA ALA A 16 11.06 5.21 -2.41
C ALA A 16 10.01 6.25 -1.99
N ILE A 17 9.08 6.61 -2.88
CA ILE A 17 7.96 7.50 -2.55
C ILE A 17 7.01 6.85 -1.55
N GLN A 18 6.65 5.56 -1.72
CA GLN A 18 5.80 4.87 -0.74
C GLN A 18 6.44 4.81 0.64
N ASP A 19 7.75 4.57 0.71
CA ASP A 19 8.48 4.55 1.97
C ASP A 19 8.54 5.93 2.63
N ALA A 20 8.72 6.99 1.85
CA ALA A 20 8.67 8.37 2.36
C ALA A 20 7.29 8.75 2.90
N LEU A 21 6.20 8.18 2.37
CA LEU A 21 4.83 8.43 2.83
C LEU A 21 4.50 7.70 4.14
N ARG A 22 5.14 6.56 4.47
CA ARG A 22 4.88 5.79 5.70
C ARG A 22 5.03 6.60 7.00
N PRO A 23 6.12 7.34 7.26
CA PRO A 23 6.25 8.13 8.48
C PRO A 23 5.23 9.28 8.52
N ILE A 24 4.92 9.89 7.36
CA ILE A 24 3.93 10.96 7.25
C ILE A 24 2.53 10.43 7.60
N GLU A 25 2.18 9.23 7.13
CA GLU A 25 0.93 8.56 7.50
C GLU A 25 0.82 8.35 9.01
N ARG A 26 1.90 7.88 9.66
CA ARG A 26 1.96 7.61 11.10
C ARG A 26 1.90 8.88 11.96
N SER A 27 2.41 10.00 11.48
CA SER A 27 2.44 11.27 12.22
C SER A 27 1.24 12.17 11.93
N THR A 28 0.38 11.82 10.98
CA THR A 28 -0.75 12.65 10.57
C THR A 28 -1.94 12.47 11.51
N GLY A 29 -2.28 13.53 12.27
CA GLY A 29 -3.48 13.56 13.14
C GLY A 29 -4.78 13.94 12.43
N SER A 30 -4.74 14.38 11.17
CA SER A 30 -5.94 14.78 10.42
C SER A 30 -6.47 13.62 9.59
N PHE A 31 -7.72 13.21 9.83
CA PHE A 31 -8.40 12.17 9.04
C PHE A 31 -8.42 12.47 7.54
N ALA A 32 -8.66 13.72 7.15
CA ALA A 32 -8.70 14.12 5.74
C ALA A 32 -7.32 14.01 5.08
N ALA A 33 -6.25 14.37 5.80
CA ALA A 33 -4.89 14.22 5.31
C ALA A 33 -4.48 12.73 5.24
N LEU A 34 -4.86 11.93 6.24
CA LEU A 34 -4.65 10.48 6.26
C LEU A 34 -5.29 9.80 5.04
N ALA A 35 -6.54 10.16 4.72
CA ALA A 35 -7.24 9.63 3.55
C ALA A 35 -6.53 9.96 2.23
N ARG A 36 -5.98 11.18 2.10
CA ARG A 36 -5.20 11.58 0.92
C ARG A 36 -3.89 10.81 0.80
N ILE A 37 -3.17 10.61 1.90
CA ILE A 37 -1.93 9.82 1.93
C ILE A 37 -2.21 8.37 1.52
N ARG A 38 -3.25 7.74 2.09
CA ARG A 38 -3.66 6.38 1.72
C ARG A 38 -4.06 6.28 0.25
N ARG A 39 -4.81 7.25 -0.27
CA ARG A 39 -5.17 7.29 -1.70
C ARG A 39 -3.94 7.42 -2.60
N ALA A 40 -2.97 8.24 -2.23
CA ALA A 40 -1.72 8.37 -2.96
C ALA A 40 -0.93 7.04 -2.96
N ARG A 41 -0.82 6.38 -1.80
CA ARG A 41 -0.17 5.07 -1.69
C ARG A 41 -0.85 4.01 -2.56
N LEU A 42 -2.18 3.98 -2.59
CA LEU A 42 -2.95 3.07 -3.44
C LEU A 42 -2.70 3.34 -4.93
N ALA A 43 -2.72 4.60 -5.36
CA ALA A 43 -2.43 4.96 -6.75
C ALA A 43 -1.03 4.53 -7.18
N ILE A 44 -0.03 4.65 -6.29
CA ILE A 44 1.33 4.16 -6.55
C ILE A 44 1.34 2.64 -6.70
N SER A 45 0.67 1.90 -5.81
CA SER A 45 0.60 0.43 -5.93
C SER A 45 -0.03 -0.01 -7.26
N LEU A 46 -1.10 0.66 -7.70
CA LEU A 46 -1.74 0.38 -8.99
C LEU A 46 -0.79 0.66 -10.17
N ALA A 47 -0.10 1.80 -10.15
CA ALA A 47 0.89 2.13 -11.18
C ALA A 47 2.02 1.07 -11.24
N LYS A 48 2.48 0.58 -10.08
CA LYS A 48 3.49 -0.50 -10.04
C LYS A 48 2.99 -1.81 -10.66
N ILE A 49 1.72 -2.17 -10.45
CA ILE A 49 1.10 -3.36 -11.07
C ILE A 49 1.05 -3.20 -12.59
N GLU A 50 0.62 -2.03 -13.09
CA GLU A 50 0.58 -1.75 -14.53
C GLU A 50 1.98 -1.81 -15.16
N LEU A 51 2.99 -1.25 -14.50
CA LEU A 51 4.39 -1.32 -14.93
C LEU A 51 4.94 -2.75 -14.90
N ALA A 52 4.58 -3.55 -13.88
CA ALA A 52 4.95 -4.96 -13.80
C ALA A 52 4.35 -5.78 -14.95
N HIS A 53 3.07 -5.56 -15.28
CA HIS A 53 2.43 -6.15 -16.45
C HIS A 53 3.14 -5.75 -17.75
N ALA A 54 3.50 -4.46 -17.90
CA ALA A 54 4.25 -3.99 -19.06
C ALA A 54 5.63 -4.69 -19.20
N LEU A 55 6.23 -5.10 -18.08
CA LEU A 55 7.49 -5.84 -18.04
C LEU A 55 7.35 -7.35 -18.28
N HIS A 56 6.14 -7.90 -18.46
CA HIS A 56 5.86 -9.35 -18.45
C HIS A 56 6.41 -10.05 -17.19
N TYR A 57 6.58 -9.31 -16.08
CA TYR A 57 6.96 -9.89 -14.80
C TYR A 57 5.67 -10.29 -14.06
N ALA A 58 5.61 -11.54 -13.61
CA ALA A 58 4.72 -11.94 -12.54
C ALA A 58 5.20 -11.27 -11.24
N VAL A 59 4.73 -10.05 -10.97
CA VAL A 59 4.93 -9.41 -9.66
C VAL A 59 3.71 -9.74 -8.83
N ASP A 60 3.94 -10.46 -7.72
CA ASP A 60 2.92 -10.76 -6.72
C ASP A 60 2.70 -9.49 -5.87
N PRO A 61 1.58 -8.76 -6.02
CA PRO A 61 1.41 -7.52 -5.31
C PRO A 61 1.06 -7.81 -3.84
N VAL A 62 2.03 -7.67 -2.94
CA VAL A 62 1.74 -7.65 -1.49
C VAL A 62 1.01 -6.35 -1.17
N ILE A 63 -0.32 -6.39 -1.28
CA ILE A 63 -1.20 -5.30 -0.84
C ILE A 63 -1.45 -5.50 0.65
N GLU A 64 -0.64 -4.86 1.50
CA GLU A 64 -0.99 -4.70 2.92
C GLU A 64 -2.15 -3.70 3.03
N MET A 65 -3.37 -4.19 2.84
CA MET A 65 -4.59 -3.46 3.16
C MET A 65 -4.83 -3.53 4.66
N THR A 66 -4.34 -2.53 5.41
CA THR A 66 -4.82 -2.32 6.78
C THR A 66 -6.21 -1.70 6.71
N ILE A 67 -7.25 -2.55 6.69
CA ILE A 67 -8.62 -2.10 6.91
C ILE A 67 -8.70 -1.68 8.38
N VAL A 68 -8.54 -0.39 8.64
CA VAL A 68 -8.89 0.18 9.95
C VAL A 68 -10.41 0.32 9.94
N GLU A 69 -11.11 -0.67 10.47
CA GLU A 69 -12.52 -0.51 10.81
C GLU A 69 -12.65 0.70 11.76
N PRO A 70 -13.59 1.63 11.52
CA PRO A 70 -13.89 2.65 12.52
C PRO A 70 -14.49 1.93 13.73
N VAL A 71 -13.69 1.75 14.77
CA VAL A 71 -14.14 1.25 16.07
C VAL A 71 -15.35 2.11 16.48
N SER A 72 -16.53 1.48 16.50
CA SER A 72 -17.70 2.05 17.15
C SER A 72 -17.29 2.42 18.56
N ALA A 73 -17.33 3.71 18.87
CA ALA A 73 -17.11 4.25 20.20
C ALA A 73 -18.23 3.81 21.13
N ARG A 74 -18.25 2.52 21.50
CA ARG A 74 -19.05 1.89 22.54
C ARG A 74 -18.70 0.40 22.51
N LEU A 75 -17.68 0.03 23.27
CA LEU A 75 -17.73 -0.98 24.32
C LEU A 75 -16.30 -1.32 24.75
N THR A 76 -16.12 -1.28 26.05
CA THR A 76 -14.93 -1.65 26.81
C THR A 76 -14.43 -3.05 26.49
N GLY A 77 -13.11 -3.20 26.36
CA GLY A 77 -12.39 -4.45 26.58
C GLY A 77 -12.04 -5.25 25.32
N ALA A 78 -10.74 -5.49 25.16
CA ALA A 78 -10.11 -6.40 24.19
C ALA A 78 -10.18 -5.97 22.71
N ALA A 79 -9.13 -5.28 22.26
CA ALA A 79 -8.84 -5.16 20.83
C ALA A 79 -8.50 -6.55 20.27
N ALA A 80 -9.47 -7.18 19.63
CA ALA A 80 -9.25 -8.36 18.80
C ALA A 80 -8.71 -7.89 17.44
N THR A 81 -7.40 -7.92 17.28
CA THR A 81 -6.75 -7.76 15.97
C THR A 81 -7.03 -9.02 15.15
N SER A 82 -8.09 -9.01 14.33
CA SER A 82 -8.32 -10.05 13.33
C SER A 82 -7.48 -9.73 12.09
N VAL A 83 -6.36 -10.44 11.93
CA VAL A 83 -5.58 -10.44 10.69
C VAL A 83 -6.18 -11.51 9.79
N LEU A 84 -6.99 -11.12 8.81
CA LEU A 84 -7.38 -11.99 7.71
C LEU A 84 -6.21 -12.07 6.72
N THR A 85 -5.32 -13.03 6.92
CA THR A 85 -4.42 -13.48 5.85
C THR A 85 -5.21 -14.42 4.95
N ASP A 86 -5.56 -13.96 3.75
CA ASP A 86 -6.12 -14.83 2.72
C ASP A 86 -4.97 -15.70 2.17
N GLY A 87 -4.69 -16.79 2.88
CA GLY A 87 -3.65 -17.75 2.54
C GLY A 87 -4.14 -18.69 1.45
N LEU A 88 -3.92 -18.33 0.19
CA LEU A 88 -3.82 -19.32 -0.86
C LEU A 88 -2.49 -20.06 -0.68
N SER A 89 -2.54 -21.26 -0.09
CA SER A 89 -1.44 -22.22 -0.14
C SER A 89 -1.94 -23.61 -0.47
N SER A 90 -1.57 -24.05 -1.68
CA SER A 90 -1.38 -25.41 -2.22
C SER A 90 -2.34 -26.54 -1.84
#